data_AF-A0A7V9CA59-F1
#
_entry.id   AF-A0A7V9CA59-F1
#
_cell.length_a   1.000
_cell.length_b   1.000
_cell.length_c   1.000
_cell.angle_alpha   90.00
_cell.angle_beta   90.00
_cell.angle_gamma   90.00
#
_symmetry.space_group_name_H-M   'P 1'
#
loop_
_entity.id
_entity.type
_entity.pdbx_description
1 polymer ?
#
loop_
_entity_poly.entity_id
_entity_poly.type
_entity_poly.pdbx_seq_one_letter_code
_entity_poly.pdbx_strand_id
1 'polypeptide(L)'
;MSLASAPNGSSGAIRNAAFDPEDYVRQQQSSLQYLQQRIEYRKARWSRGDREAFERAMMTIDETVNDSLNELRRNPHDDVSEEMLNSALRDKMELLREFSQL
;
A
#
# COMPACT_ATOMS: atom_id res chain seq x y z
N MET A 1 26.77 -9.65 -48.73
CA MET A 1 26.36 -10.67 -47.74
C MET A 1 27.04 -10.33 -46.42
N SER A 2 26.25 -10.17 -45.36
CA SER A 2 26.57 -10.46 -43.94
C SER A 2 27.75 -9.73 -43.27
N LEU A 3 27.69 -9.18 -42.06
CA LEU A 3 26.67 -9.07 -41.01
C LEU A 3 27.10 -7.92 -40.09
N ALA A 4 26.15 -7.10 -39.64
CA ALA A 4 26.37 -6.09 -38.63
C ALA A 4 26.67 -6.75 -37.26
N SER A 5 27.80 -6.41 -36.65
CA SER A 5 28.05 -6.71 -35.23
C SER A 5 27.35 -5.64 -34.38
N ALA A 6 26.19 -5.99 -33.83
CA ALA A 6 25.57 -5.22 -32.77
C ALA A 6 26.40 -5.35 -31.48
N PRO A 7 26.57 -4.28 -30.69
CA PRO A 7 27.10 -4.40 -29.34
C PRO A 7 26.09 -5.18 -28.49
N ASN A 8 26.59 -6.26 -27.90
CA ASN A 8 25.89 -7.12 -26.96
C ASN A 8 25.33 -6.26 -25.82
N GLY A 9 24.00 -6.09 -25.81
CA GLY A 9 23.30 -5.36 -24.79
C GLY A 9 23.52 -6.03 -23.44
N SER A 10 24.10 -5.27 -22.50
CA SER A 10 24.20 -5.60 -21.09
C SER A 10 22.81 -5.67 -20.44
N SER A 11 22.01 -6.67 -20.81
CA SER A 11 20.72 -6.98 -20.20
C SER A 11 20.92 -7.86 -18.98
N GLY A 12 21.63 -7.34 -17.98
CA GLY A 12 21.86 -8.01 -16.70
C GLY A 12 21.80 -7.09 -15.48
N ALA A 13 21.61 -5.78 -15.67
CA ALA A 13 21.70 -4.78 -14.61
C ALA A 13 20.35 -4.10 -14.28
N ILE A 14 19.22 -4.76 -14.55
CA ILE A 14 17.88 -4.25 -14.20
C ILE A 14 17.16 -5.24 -13.30
N ARG A 15 17.78 -5.64 -12.18
CA ARG A 15 17.08 -6.22 -11.03
C ARG A 15 17.79 -5.74 -9.77
N ASN A 16 17.03 -5.24 -8.80
CA ASN A 16 17.45 -4.64 -7.52
C ASN A 16 17.68 -3.13 -7.51
N ALA A 17 16.67 -2.34 -7.88
CA ALA A 17 16.24 -1.35 -6.89
C ALA A 17 15.55 -2.17 -5.78
N ALA A 18 16.15 -2.23 -4.58
CA ALA A 18 15.49 -2.87 -3.46
C ALA A 18 14.10 -2.25 -3.27
N PHE A 19 13.07 -3.07 -3.07
CA PHE A 19 11.76 -2.56 -2.67
C PHE A 19 11.95 -1.79 -1.37
N ASP A 20 11.64 -0.49 -1.40
CA ASP A 20 11.64 0.34 -0.20
C ASP A 20 10.19 0.43 0.31
N PRO A 21 9.82 -0.36 1.32
CA PRO A 21 8.46 -0.35 1.85
C PRO A 21 8.06 1.02 2.40
N GLU A 22 9.01 1.82 2.90
CA GLU A 22 8.70 3.16 3.38
C GLU A 22 8.37 4.11 2.21
N ASP A 23 9.12 4.05 1.11
CA ASP A 23 8.82 4.86 -0.07
C ASP A 23 7.46 4.47 -0.66
N TYR A 24 7.16 3.17 -0.72
CA TYR A 24 5.87 2.68 -1.21
C TYR A 24 4.70 3.21 -0.36
N VAL A 25 4.79 3.16 0.97
CA VAL A 25 3.78 3.74 1.87
C VAL A 25 3.68 5.26 1.67
N ARG A 26 4.80 5.97 1.55
CA ARG A 26 4.81 7.43 1.33
C ARG A 26 4.09 7.82 0.04
N GLN A 27 4.24 7.04 -1.04
CA GLN A 27 3.52 7.30 -2.30
C GLN A 27 1.99 7.22 -2.12
N GLN A 28 1.51 6.29 -1.29
CA GLN A 28 0.07 6.13 -1.01
C GLN A 28 -0.46 7.17 -0.01
N GLN A 29 0.42 7.80 0.78
CA GLN A 29 0.04 8.68 1.89
C GLN A 29 -0.88 9.83 1.49
N SER A 30 -0.65 10.43 0.31
CA SER A 30 -1.47 11.55 -0.19
C SER A 30 -2.93 11.14 -0.46
N SER A 31 -3.14 9.99 -1.10
CA SER A 31 -4.46 9.40 -1.35
C SER A 31 -5.17 9.05 -0.04
N LEU A 32 -4.43 8.43 0.89
CA LEU A 32 -4.96 8.08 2.21
C LEU A 32 -5.40 9.33 2.98
N GLN A 33 -4.57 10.38 3.01
CA GLN A 33 -4.90 11.64 3.69
C GLN A 33 -6.13 12.32 3.09
N TYR A 34 -6.24 12.36 1.77
CA TYR A 34 -7.40 12.96 1.10
C TYR A 34 -8.71 12.24 1.47
N LEU A 35 -8.72 10.90 1.43
CA LEU A 35 -9.92 10.13 1.79
C LEU A 35 -10.24 10.26 3.29
N GLN A 36 -9.22 10.31 4.14
CA GLN A 36 -9.38 10.48 5.58
C GLN A 36 -10.03 11.83 5.93
N GLN A 37 -9.65 12.92 5.26
CA GLN A 37 -10.32 14.22 5.43
C GLN A 37 -11.81 14.17 5.03
N ARG A 38 -12.13 13.47 3.93
CA ARG A 38 -13.52 13.28 3.50
C ARG A 38 -14.34 12.46 4.49
N ILE A 39 -13.73 11.43 5.07
CA ILE A 39 -14.34 10.63 6.12
C ILE A 39 -14.67 11.50 7.32
N GLU A 40 -13.72 12.28 7.84
CA GLU A 40 -13.97 13.13 9.02
C GLU A 40 -15.13 14.11 8.80
N TYR A 41 -15.24 14.70 7.60
CA TYR A 41 -16.38 15.55 7.25
C TYR A 41 -17.73 14.81 7.27
N ARG A 42 -17.75 13.54 6.86
CA ARG A 42 -18.98 12.72 6.74
C ARG A 42 -19.32 11.94 8.00
N LYS A 43 -18.33 11.66 8.85
CA LYS A 43 -18.44 10.86 10.08
C LYS A 43 -19.48 11.41 11.06
N ALA A 44 -19.77 12.72 10.99
CA ALA A 44 -20.85 13.35 11.73
C ALA A 44 -22.24 12.77 11.41
N ARG A 45 -22.46 12.29 10.19
CA ARG A 45 -23.74 11.75 9.68
C ARG A 45 -23.87 10.24 9.88
N TRP A 46 -22.75 9.57 10.12
CA TRP A 46 -22.71 8.13 10.29
C TRP A 46 -23.47 7.69 11.54
N SER A 47 -24.15 6.55 11.42
CA SER A 47 -24.71 5.88 12.59
C SER A 47 -23.59 5.36 13.49
N ARG A 48 -23.95 4.99 14.72
CA ARG A 48 -23.02 4.31 15.62
C ARG A 48 -22.47 3.01 15.00
N GLY A 49 -23.32 2.26 14.30
CA GLY A 49 -22.92 1.02 13.63
C GLY A 49 -21.89 1.23 12.52
N ASP A 50 -22.06 2.28 11.71
CA ASP A 50 -21.11 2.62 10.64
C ASP A 50 -19.74 2.99 11.23
N ARG A 51 -19.73 3.78 12.31
CA ARG A 51 -18.48 4.15 13.02
C ARG A 51 -17.77 2.92 13.58
N GLU A 52 -18.50 2.04 14.27
CA GLU A 52 -17.93 0.82 14.86
C GLU A 52 -17.45 -0.16 13.78
N ALA A 53 -18.11 -0.23 12.63
CA ALA A 53 -17.66 -1.04 11.49
C ALA A 53 -16.37 -0.48 10.89
N PHE A 54 -16.32 0.84 10.64
CA PHE A 54 -15.14 1.52 10.13
C PHE A 54 -13.94 1.36 11.06
N GLU A 55 -14.12 1.62 12.36
CA GLU A 55 -13.03 1.56 13.34
C GLU A 55 -12.45 0.15 13.47
N ARG A 56 -13.31 -0.88 13.47
CA ARG A 56 -12.85 -2.28 13.48
C ARG A 56 -12.07 -2.64 12.21
N ALA A 57 -12.60 -2.31 11.04
CA ALA A 57 -11.93 -2.61 9.78
C ALA A 57 -10.59 -1.85 9.67
N MET A 58 -10.56 -0.57 10.05
CA MET A 58 -9.33 0.23 10.03
C MET A 58 -8.27 -0.35 10.97
N MET A 59 -8.66 -0.77 12.18
CA MET A 59 -7.74 -1.37 13.14
C MET A 59 -7.08 -2.64 12.58
N THR A 60 -7.85 -3.55 11.99
CA THR A 60 -7.31 -4.79 11.39
C THR A 60 -6.37 -4.51 10.24
N ILE A 61 -6.70 -3.56 9.37
CA ILE A 61 -5.86 -3.19 8.23
C ILE A 61 -4.56 -2.52 8.71
N ASP A 62 -4.64 -1.61 9.69
CA ASP A 62 -3.47 -0.94 10.25
C ASP A 62 -2.53 -1.91 10.98
N GLU A 63 -3.06 -2.92 11.67
CA GLU A 63 -2.27 -3.99 12.27
C GLU A 63 -1.52 -4.77 11.18
N THR A 64 -2.21 -5.17 10.12
CA THR A 64 -1.60 -5.90 8.99
C THR A 64 -0.50 -5.08 8.31
N VAL A 65 -0.71 -3.79 8.06
CA VAL A 65 0.31 -2.89 7.49
C VAL A 65 1.53 -2.83 8.41
N ASN A 66 1.34 -2.63 9.71
CA ASN A 66 2.45 -2.52 10.66
C ASN A 66 3.24 -3.82 10.77
N ASP A 67 2.58 -4.97 10.78
CA ASP A 67 3.22 -6.28 10.83
C ASP A 67 4.05 -6.53 9.57
N SER A 68 3.48 -6.30 8.38
CA SER A 68 4.23 -6.44 7.13
C SER A 68 5.43 -5.49 7.05
N LEU A 69 5.29 -4.24 7.51
CA LEU A 69 6.41 -3.30 7.59
C LEU A 69 7.50 -3.78 8.55
N ASN A 70 7.12 -4.32 9.72
CA ASN A 70 8.06 -4.84 10.70
C ASN A 70 8.83 -6.03 10.17
N GLU A 71 8.17 -6.94 9.45
CA GLU A 71 8.86 -8.08 8.86
C GLU A 71 9.73 -7.70 7.66
N LEU A 72 9.32 -6.75 6.82
CA LEU A 72 10.19 -6.22 5.76
C LEU A 72 11.41 -5.46 6.28
N ARG A 73 11.30 -4.82 7.45
CA ARG A 73 12.47 -4.22 8.12
C ARG A 73 13.48 -5.27 8.59
N ARG A 74 13.03 -6.49 8.91
CA ARG A 74 13.88 -7.61 9.32
C ARG A 74 14.39 -8.40 8.13
N ASN A 75 13.55 -8.59 7.12
CA ASN A 75 13.84 -9.31 5.89
C ASN A 75 13.34 -8.48 4.67
N PRO A 76 14.19 -7.57 4.13
CA PRO A 76 13.80 -6.65 3.05
C PRO A 76 13.50 -7.30 1.69
N HIS A 77 13.66 -8.62 1.56
CA HIS A 77 13.38 -9.38 0.35
C HIS A 77 12.33 -10.47 0.60
N ASP A 78 11.48 -10.28 1.62
CA ASP A 78 10.39 -11.19 1.92
C ASP A 78 9.19 -10.95 1.00
N ASP A 79 9.13 -11.66 -0.12
CA ASP A 79 8.07 -11.52 -1.13
C ASP A 79 6.65 -11.64 -0.53
N VAL A 80 6.49 -12.46 0.53
CA VAL A 80 5.20 -12.64 1.23
C VAL A 80 4.80 -11.37 1.98
N SER A 81 5.70 -10.79 2.78
CA SER A 81 5.43 -9.54 3.49
C SER A 81 5.26 -8.37 2.53
N GLU A 82 5.94 -8.36 1.38
CA GLU A 82 5.69 -7.39 0.32
C GLU A 82 4.25 -7.52 -0.22
N GLU A 83 3.80 -8.73 -0.57
CA GLU A 83 2.44 -8.96 -1.05
C GLU A 83 1.39 -8.58 0.00
N MET A 84 1.61 -8.94 1.27
CA MET A 84 0.71 -8.59 2.38
C MET A 84 0.63 -7.07 2.58
N LEU A 85 1.75 -6.35 2.53
CA LEU A 85 1.76 -4.88 2.61
C LEU A 85 0.97 -4.26 1.46
N ASN A 86 1.19 -4.75 0.24
CA ASN A 86 0.48 -4.30 -0.96
C ASN A 86 -1.04 -4.54 -0.85
N SER A 87 -1.45 -5.71 -0.38
CA SER A 87 -2.87 -6.05 -0.18
C SER A 87 -3.49 -5.16 0.90
N ALA A 88 -2.86 -5.05 2.06
CA ALA A 88 -3.39 -4.27 3.18
C ALA A 88 -3.54 -2.78 2.82
N LEU A 89 -2.60 -2.20 2.07
CA LEU A 89 -2.71 -0.82 1.59
C LEU A 89 -3.84 -0.64 0.57
N ARG A 90 -4.09 -1.64 -0.28
CA ARG A 90 -5.24 -1.63 -1.19
C ARG A 90 -6.54 -1.70 -0.43
N ASP A 91 -6.66 -2.61 0.53
CA ASP A 91 -7.84 -2.75 1.38
C ASP A 91 -8.10 -1.46 2.16
N LYS A 92 -7.04 -0.81 2.65
CA LYS A 92 -7.13 0.50 3.31
C LYS A 92 -7.74 1.57 2.39
N MET A 93 -7.27 1.64 1.16
CA MET A 93 -7.78 2.60 0.18
C MET A 93 -9.24 2.33 -0.18
N GLU A 94 -9.62 1.05 -0.35
CA GLU A 94 -10.99 0.65 -0.64
C GLU A 94 -11.93 0.98 0.52
N LEU A 95 -11.57 0.62 1.75
CA LEU A 95 -12.32 0.96 2.96
C LEU A 95 -12.53 2.47 3.08
N LEU A 96 -11.45 3.26 2.94
CA LEU A 96 -11.54 4.70 3.01
C LEU A 96 -12.43 5.27 1.90
N ARG A 97 -12.38 4.70 0.69
CA ARG A 97 -13.20 5.12 -0.44
C ARG A 97 -14.68 4.82 -0.22
N GLU A 98 -15.03 3.64 0.28
CA GLU A 98 -16.42 3.25 0.58
C GLU A 98 -17.03 4.18 1.63
N PHE A 99 -16.34 4.32 2.76
CA PHE A 99 -16.83 5.14 3.86
C PHE A 99 -16.84 6.64 3.53
N SER A 100 -15.96 7.12 2.64
CA SER A 100 -16.02 8.51 2.14
C SER A 100 -17.26 8.83 1.29
N GLN A 101 -18.08 7.83 0.95
CA GLN A 101 -19.30 7.99 0.17
C GLN A 101 -20.58 7.91 1.02
N LEU A 102 -20.50 7.36 2.24
CA LEU A 102 -21.56 7.37 3.25
C LEU A 102 -21.84 8.80 3.75
#